data_AF-A0A7Y2ZX10-F1
#
_entry.id   AF-A0A7Y2ZX10-F1
#
_cell.length_a   1.000
_cell.length_b   1.000
_cell.length_c   1.000
_cell.angle_alpha   90.00
_cell.angle_beta   90.00
_cell.angle_gamma   90.00
#
_symmetry.space_group_name_H-M   'P 1'
#
loop_
_entity.id
_entity.type
_entity.pdbx_description
1 polymer ?
#
loop_
_entity_poly.entity_id
_entity_poly.type
_entity_poly.pdbx_seq_one_letter_code
_entity_poly.pdbx_strand_id
1 'polypeptide(L)' 'ATAVVEERGGMLIHGAIIAREYGLPCITGASDIMQLLETGDQVTVDGYLGIITCKTRDI' A
#
# COMPACT_ATOMS: atom_id res chain seq x y z
N ALA A 1 -7.33 8.49 -4.96
CA ALA A 1 -6.70 7.20 -4.57
C ALA A 1 -7.49 6.61 -3.40
N THR A 2 -7.49 5.27 -3.23
CA THR A 2 -8.19 4.61 -2.11
C THR A 2 -7.25 4.13 -1.00
N ALA A 3 -5.95 4.08 -1.26
CA ALA A 3 -4.88 3.73 -0.32
C ALA A 3 -3.52 4.18 -0.91
N VAL A 4 -2.49 4.23 -0.08
CA VAL A 4 -1.10 4.49 -0.48
C VAL A 4 -0.21 3.36 0.02
N VAL A 5 0.62 2.79 -0.85
CA VAL A 5 1.60 1.77 -0.50
C VAL A 5 2.95 2.17 -1.06
N GLU A 6 3.98 2.14 -0.21
CA GLU A 6 5.33 2.54 -0.58
C GLU A 6 6.33 1.45 -0.19
N GLU A 7 7.20 1.07 -1.13
CA GLU A 7 8.24 0.07 -0.89
C GLU A 7 9.29 0.54 0.11
N ARG A 8 9.65 1.83 0.02
CA ARG A 8 10.62 2.47 0.91
C ARG A 8 9.98 3.66 1.59
N GLY A 9 10.21 3.79 2.90
CA GLY A 9 9.65 4.90 3.65
C GLY A 9 9.59 4.63 5.15
N GLY A 10 8.83 5.48 5.84
CA GLY A 10 8.51 5.35 7.27
C GLY A 10 7.40 6.32 7.66
N MET A 11 6.94 6.28 8.90
CA MET A 11 5.73 7.03 9.31
C MET A 11 5.78 8.55 9.13
N LEU A 12 6.98 9.14 8.94
CA LEU A 12 7.19 10.59 8.85
C LEU A 12 7.54 11.09 7.45
N ILE A 13 7.47 10.25 6.42
CA ILE A 13 7.77 10.69 5.05
C ILE A 13 6.56 11.36 4.39
N HIS A 14 6.83 12.06 3.29
CA HIS A 14 5.81 12.84 2.58
C HIS A 14 4.56 12.00 2.23
N GLY A 15 4.75 10.80 1.65
CA GLY A 15 3.64 9.91 1.29
C GLY A 15 2.76 9.54 2.47
N ALA A 16 3.36 9.15 3.60
CA ALA A 16 2.64 8.79 4.82
C ALA A 16 1.90 9.97 5.47
N ILE A 17 2.51 11.15 5.49
CA ILE A 17 1.89 12.35 6.05
C ILE A 17 0.66 12.74 5.24
N ILE A 18 0.80 12.81 3.92
CA ILE A 18 -0.29 13.15 3.01
C ILE A 18 -1.39 12.09 3.08
N ALA A 19 -1.07 10.79 3.05
CA ALA A 19 -2.09 9.75 3.16
C ALA A 19 -2.93 9.90 4.43
N ARG A 20 -2.30 10.22 5.57
CA ARG A 20 -3.00 10.50 6.85
C ARG A 20 -3.88 11.74 6.80
N GLU A 21 -3.40 12.83 6.19
CA GLU A 21 -4.17 14.07 6.04
C GLU A 21 -5.43 13.86 5.19
N TYR A 22 -5.33 12.99 4.18
CA TYR A 22 -6.45 12.63 3.31
C TYR A 22 -7.31 11.48 3.87
N GLY A 23 -7.00 10.95 5.06
CA GLY A 23 -7.74 9.84 5.67
C GLY A 23 -7.63 8.52 4.89
N LEU A 24 -6.57 8.34 4.10
CA LEU A 24 -6.33 7.14 3.31
C LEU A 24 -5.53 6.11 4.11
N PRO A 25 -5.85 4.81 4.00
CA PRO A 25 -4.98 3.73 4.45
C PRO A 25 -3.59 3.86 3.83
N CYS A 26 -2.56 3.73 4.66
CA CYS A 26 -1.17 3.87 4.23
C CYS A 26 -0.29 2.77 4.79
N ILE A 27 0.49 2.12 3.94
CA ILE A 27 1.54 1.17 4.34
C ILE A 27 2.86 1.65 3.72
N THR A 28 3.83 1.91 4.58
CA THR A 28 5.20 2.27 4.16
C THR A 28 6.17 1.17 4.48
N GLY A 29 7.21 0.99 3.66
CA GLY A 29 8.25 -0.02 3.89
C GLY A 29 7.84 -1.43 3.47
N ALA A 30 6.85 -1.55 2.57
CA ALA A 30 6.42 -2.84 2.02
C ALA A 30 7.48 -3.36 1.03
N SER A 31 8.47 -4.09 1.54
CA SER A 31 9.60 -4.56 0.74
C SER A 31 9.16 -5.43 -0.43
N ASP A 32 9.82 -5.27 -1.59
CA ASP A 32 9.58 -6.00 -2.84
C ASP A 32 8.17 -5.85 -3.44
N ILE A 33 7.32 -4.95 -2.92
CA ILE A 33 5.92 -4.82 -3.35
C ILE A 33 5.79 -4.47 -4.84
N MET A 34 6.72 -3.67 -5.37
CA MET A 34 6.76 -3.27 -6.79
C MET A 34 7.13 -4.42 -7.73
N GLN A 35 7.71 -5.50 -7.22
CA GLN A 35 8.02 -6.72 -7.98
C GLN A 35 6.89 -7.75 -7.87
N LEU A 36 6.11 -7.70 -6.78
CA LEU A 36 5.03 -8.64 -6.48
C LEU A 36 3.69 -8.23 -7.07
N LEU A 37 3.48 -6.94 -7.31
CA LEU A 37 2.25 -6.38 -7.86
C LEU A 37 2.49 -5.73 -9.21
N GLU A 38 1.56 -5.96 -10.12
CA GLU A 38 1.55 -5.30 -11.42
C GLU A 38 0.41 -4.29 -11.53
N THR A 39 0.56 -3.34 -12.45
CA THR A 39 -0.49 -2.37 -12.73
C THR A 39 -1.74 -3.09 -13.24
N GLY A 40 -2.87 -2.87 -12.56
CA GLY A 40 -4.14 -3.53 -12.86
C GLY A 40 -4.50 -4.66 -11.90
N ASP A 41 -3.62 -5.04 -10.97
CA ASP A 41 -3.96 -5.96 -9.89
C ASP A 41 -4.97 -5.36 -8.93
N GLN A 42 -5.94 -6.18 -8.51
CA GLN A 42 -6.87 -5.80 -7.46
C GLN A 42 -6.30 -6.20 -6.10
N VAL A 43 -5.99 -5.18 -5.30
CA VAL A 43 -5.45 -5.34 -3.96
C VAL A 43 -6.35 -4.74 -2.91
N THR A 44 -6.37 -5.37 -1.74
CA THR A 44 -6.95 -4.83 -0.51
C THR A 44 -5.81 -4.41 0.41
N VAL A 45 -5.93 -3.22 1.00
CA VAL A 45 -4.91 -2.62 1.86
C VAL A 45 -5.51 -2.34 3.22
N ASP A 46 -4.97 -2.97 4.26
CA ASP A 46 -5.27 -2.67 5.66
C ASP A 46 -4.11 -1.85 6.25
N GLY A 47 -4.30 -0.54 6.32
CA GLY A 47 -3.32 0.39 6.87
C GLY A 47 -3.15 0.34 8.40
N TYR A 48 -4.04 -0.34 9.12
CA TYR A 48 -3.94 -0.49 10.59
C TYR A 48 -3.08 -1.71 10.95
N LEU A 49 -3.34 -2.84 10.31
CA LEU A 49 -2.57 -4.07 10.50
C LEU A 49 -1.29 -4.13 9.66
N GLY A 50 -1.17 -3.27 8.64
CA GLY A 50 -0.05 -3.28 7.71
C GLY A 50 -0.09 -4.46 6.74
N ILE A 51 -1.29 -4.90 6.34
CA ILE A 51 -1.49 -6.09 5.49
C ILE A 51 -1.92 -5.65 4.09
N ILE A 52 -1.30 -6.26 3.08
CA ILE A 52 -1.69 -6.14 1.68
C ILE A 52 -2.14 -7.52 1.21
N THR A 53 -3.32 -7.61 0.61
CA THR A 53 -3.84 -8.87 0.06
C THR A 53 -4.16 -8.67 -1.41
N CYS A 54 -3.54 -9.45 -2.28
CA CYS A 54 -3.85 -9.48 -3.71
C CYS A 54 -4.84 -10.62 -4.00
N LYS A 55 -5.83 -10.37 -4.86
CA LYS A 55 -6.64 -11.46 -5.42
C LYS A 55 -5.84 -12.08 -6.57
N THR A 56 -5.36 -13.30 -6.36
CA THR A 56 -4.84 -14.11 -7.48
C THR A 56 -5.97 -14.26 -8.50
N ARG A 57 -5.69 -13.98 -9.78
CA ARG A 57 -6.60 -14.38 -10.86
C ARG A 57 -6.62 -15.90 -10.87
N ASP A 58 -7.74 -16.48 -10.47
CA ASP A 58 -8.01 -17.91 -10.64
C ASP A 58 -7.83 -18.25 -12.13
N ILE A 59 -6.98 -19.25 -12.39
CA ILE A 59 -6.76 -19.88 -13.70
C ILE A 59 -7.94 -20.79 -14.05
#